data_AF-A0A410QG37-F1
#
_entry.id   AF-A0A410QG37-F1
#
_cell.length_a   1.000
_cell.length_b   1.000
_cell.length_c   1.000
_cell.angle_alpha   90.00
_cell.angle_beta   90.00
_cell.angle_gamma   90.00
#
_symmetry.space_group_name_H-M   'P 1'
#
loop_
_entity.id
_entity.type
_entity.pdbx_description
1 polymer ?
#
loop_
_entity_poly.entity_id
_entity_poly.type
_entity_poly.pdbx_seq_one_letter_code
_entity_poly.pdbx_strand_id
1 'polypeptide(L)'
;MRCVDDTYETELNFVDQFELSRNGMVKEIKTEFDIVRYCLAEQNKSQEQYAPVFDRIIIMPIRKLLCEKNSVLIKICPDFLMPKLIGVESELSEGHKVILPPYKISSMQDWMPVKEWLEQSISSFNRTPETIGKMFPDFTYEYIKNKLDRKNRAKLDSFYQKEEVQFKGEKIIIYTKKDPDNSLINIEIFEMLDKIGYNSLNLYNFIKHMSDKRGAHIDVAHSILIETLNNRDGLGLTPVTYFAIQMIYAAKKQILELSDYWEDMPELMV
;
A
#
# COMPACT_ATOMS: atom_id res chain seq x y z
N MET A 1 15.62 34.96 -41.88
CA MET A 1 14.90 34.23 -40.82
C MET A 1 13.74 33.51 -41.50
N ARG A 2 13.76 32.17 -41.53
CA ARG A 2 12.76 31.37 -42.26
C ARG A 2 11.59 31.11 -41.31
N CYS A 3 10.39 31.56 -41.65
CA CYS A 3 9.17 31.28 -40.90
C CYS A 3 8.79 29.82 -41.18
N VAL A 4 8.70 28.99 -40.14
CA VAL A 4 8.56 27.52 -40.22
C VAL A 4 7.09 27.11 -40.07
N ASP A 5 6.20 28.08 -39.91
CA ASP A 5 4.78 27.86 -39.59
C ASP A 5 4.05 27.05 -40.68
N ASP A 6 4.48 27.13 -41.94
CA ASP A 6 3.90 26.38 -43.07
C ASP A 6 4.44 24.95 -43.23
N THR A 7 5.37 24.51 -42.36
CA THR A 7 6.02 23.18 -42.45
C THR A 7 5.84 22.31 -41.20
N TYR A 8 5.13 22.79 -40.18
CA TYR A 8 4.89 22.03 -38.96
C TYR A 8 3.60 21.21 -39.08
N GLU A 9 3.73 19.91 -39.36
CA GLU A 9 2.62 18.97 -39.27
C GLU A 9 2.49 18.44 -37.83
N THR A 10 1.27 18.43 -37.29
CA THR A 10 1.02 17.88 -35.95
C THR A 10 1.08 16.36 -36.02
N GLU A 11 2.16 15.77 -35.52
CA GLU A 11 2.33 14.32 -35.47
C GLU A 11 1.85 13.73 -34.14
N LEU A 12 1.22 12.54 -34.19
CA LEU A 12 0.95 11.71 -33.02
C LEU A 12 2.27 11.13 -32.48
N ASN A 13 2.99 11.93 -31.71
CA ASN A 13 4.29 11.56 -31.15
C ASN A 13 4.15 11.10 -29.70
N PHE A 14 4.27 9.79 -29.49
CA PHE A 14 4.36 9.14 -28.17
C PHE A 14 5.77 8.63 -27.86
N VAL A 15 6.74 8.91 -28.73
CA VAL A 15 8.13 8.44 -28.63
C VAL A 15 8.96 9.46 -27.87
N ASP A 16 8.64 10.75 -28.02
CA ASP A 16 9.31 11.83 -27.29
C ASP A 16 8.85 11.88 -25.83
N GLN A 17 9.77 11.54 -24.94
CA GLN A 17 9.59 11.78 -23.51
C GLN A 17 9.93 13.24 -23.21
N PHE A 18 8.93 14.10 -23.22
CA PHE A 18 9.09 15.47 -22.75
C PHE A 18 9.17 15.47 -21.22
N GLU A 19 10.28 15.96 -20.67
CA GLU A 19 10.31 16.30 -19.25
C GLU A 19 9.39 17.50 -19.02
N LEU A 20 8.39 17.31 -18.16
CA LEU A 20 7.50 18.40 -17.78
C LEU A 20 8.31 19.50 -17.08
N SER A 21 8.04 20.75 -17.46
CA SER A 21 8.49 21.89 -16.66
C SER A 21 7.94 21.79 -15.24
N ARG A 22 8.55 22.49 -14.28
CA ARG A 22 8.06 22.54 -12.90
C ARG A 22 6.58 22.90 -12.82
N ASN A 23 6.13 23.89 -13.59
CA ASN A 23 4.71 24.27 -13.67
C ASN A 23 3.83 23.15 -14.25
N GLY A 24 4.33 22.42 -15.26
CA GLY A 24 3.65 21.25 -15.82
C GLY A 24 3.49 20.14 -14.77
N MET A 25 4.55 19.83 -14.03
CA MET A 25 4.52 18.84 -12.95
C MET A 25 3.56 19.28 -11.82
N VAL A 26 3.54 20.56 -11.43
CA VAL A 26 2.59 21.08 -10.43
C VAL A 26 1.15 20.91 -10.92
N LYS A 27 0.87 21.20 -12.20
CA LYS A 27 -0.47 21.01 -12.79
C LYS A 27 -0.89 19.55 -12.78
N GLU A 28 0.04 18.63 -13.05
CA GLU A 28 -0.22 17.19 -12.95
C GLU A 28 -0.56 16.78 -11.51
N ILE A 29 0.21 17.24 -10.51
CA ILE A 29 -0.10 17.00 -9.09
C ILE A 29 -1.50 17.51 -8.73
N LYS A 30 -1.85 18.75 -9.15
CA LYS A 30 -3.19 19.31 -8.91
C LYS A 30 -4.28 18.43 -9.54
N THR A 31 -4.05 17.90 -10.74
CA THR A 31 -5.00 17.00 -11.42
C THR A 31 -5.22 15.71 -10.60
N GLU A 32 -4.15 15.11 -10.08
CA GLU A 32 -4.26 13.93 -9.20
C GLU A 32 -4.99 14.26 -7.90
N PHE A 33 -4.76 15.45 -7.33
CA PHE A 33 -5.47 15.91 -6.15
C PHE A 33 -6.96 16.21 -6.43
N ASP A 34 -7.29 16.71 -7.62
CA ASP A 34 -8.67 16.99 -8.03
C ASP A 34 -9.47 15.68 -8.13
N ILE A 35 -8.85 14.58 -8.60
CA ILE A 35 -9.47 13.24 -8.59
C ILE A 35 -9.84 12.84 -7.16
N VAL A 36 -8.93 13.00 -6.21
CA VAL A 36 -9.18 12.70 -4.79
C VAL A 36 -10.32 13.57 -4.27
N ARG A 37 -10.22 14.89 -4.44
CA ARG A 37 -11.22 15.86 -3.96
C ARG A 37 -12.61 15.56 -4.52
N TYR A 38 -12.71 15.25 -5.81
CA TYR A 38 -13.95 14.87 -6.45
C TYR A 38 -14.55 13.60 -5.84
N CYS A 39 -13.74 12.55 -5.66
CA CYS A 39 -14.20 11.30 -5.05
C CYS A 39 -14.72 11.50 -3.63
N LEU A 40 -14.05 12.32 -2.82
CA LEU A 40 -14.49 12.62 -1.45
C LEU A 40 -15.81 13.42 -1.43
N ALA A 41 -15.96 14.38 -2.35
CA ALA A 41 -17.20 15.14 -2.48
C ALA A 41 -18.39 14.27 -2.91
N GLU A 42 -18.16 13.31 -3.81
CA GLU A 42 -19.19 12.40 -4.31
C GLU A 42 -19.49 11.24 -3.35
N GLN A 43 -18.52 10.77 -2.57
CA GLN A 43 -18.74 9.78 -1.50
C GLN A 43 -19.84 10.24 -0.53
N ASN A 44 -19.84 11.54 -0.17
CA ASN A 44 -20.82 12.11 0.76
C ASN A 44 -22.25 12.17 0.22
N LYS A 45 -22.43 12.05 -1.10
CA LYS A 45 -23.73 12.12 -1.79
C LYS A 45 -24.22 10.74 -2.25
N SER A 46 -23.32 9.77 -2.28
CA SER A 46 -23.55 8.46 -2.88
C SER A 46 -24.04 7.44 -1.86
N GLN A 47 -24.69 6.39 -2.34
CA GLN A 47 -25.05 5.24 -1.53
C GLN A 47 -23.80 4.50 -1.04
N GLU A 48 -23.86 3.92 0.15
CA GLU A 48 -22.74 3.25 0.82
C GLU A 48 -22.11 2.12 -0.02
N GLN A 49 -22.91 1.44 -0.84
CA GLN A 49 -22.44 0.39 -1.75
C GLN A 49 -21.35 0.84 -2.74
N TYR A 50 -21.24 2.14 -3.02
CA TYR A 50 -20.22 2.70 -3.91
C TYR A 50 -18.92 3.07 -3.19
N ALA A 51 -18.88 3.01 -1.84
CA ALA A 51 -17.70 3.31 -1.05
C ALA A 51 -16.41 2.61 -1.55
N PRO A 52 -16.42 1.29 -1.86
CA PRO A 52 -15.21 0.61 -2.33
C PRO A 52 -14.76 1.08 -3.72
N VAL A 53 -15.68 1.60 -4.55
CA VAL A 53 -15.35 2.14 -5.88
C VAL A 53 -14.52 3.41 -5.74
N PHE A 54 -14.91 4.30 -4.85
CA PHE A 54 -14.17 5.54 -4.60
C PHE A 54 -12.78 5.27 -4.03
N ASP A 55 -12.63 4.34 -3.09
CA ASP A 55 -11.31 3.96 -2.57
C ASP A 55 -10.40 3.43 -3.68
N ARG A 56 -10.93 2.65 -4.61
CA ARG A 56 -10.20 2.15 -5.79
C ARG A 56 -9.80 3.26 -6.76
N ILE A 57 -10.48 4.40 -6.76
CA ILE A 57 -10.11 5.56 -7.55
C ILE A 57 -9.06 6.39 -6.80
N ILE A 58 -9.31 6.71 -5.53
CA ILE A 58 -8.45 7.52 -4.66
C ILE A 58 -7.06 6.88 -4.49
N ILE A 59 -6.97 5.56 -4.41
CA ILE A 59 -5.68 4.87 -4.24
C ILE A 59 -4.71 5.11 -5.42
N MET A 60 -5.20 5.46 -6.61
CA MET A 60 -4.33 5.66 -7.77
C MET A 60 -3.45 6.91 -7.66
N PRO A 61 -4.01 8.11 -7.37
CA PRO A 61 -3.22 9.27 -7.01
C PRO A 61 -2.15 8.98 -5.96
N ILE A 62 -2.52 8.27 -4.87
CA ILE A 62 -1.58 7.92 -3.79
C ILE A 62 -0.43 7.06 -4.34
N ARG A 63 -0.74 5.99 -5.07
CA ARG A 63 0.28 5.13 -5.67
C ARG A 63 1.19 5.90 -6.62
N LYS A 64 0.60 6.67 -7.53
CA LYS A 64 1.33 7.44 -8.54
C LYS A 64 2.28 8.46 -7.91
N LEU A 65 1.82 9.18 -6.88
CA LEU A 65 2.57 10.27 -6.27
C LEU A 65 3.53 9.81 -5.15
N LEU A 66 3.26 8.70 -4.45
CA LEU A 66 4.12 8.27 -3.33
C LEU A 66 4.93 7.00 -3.61
N CYS A 67 4.44 6.09 -4.46
CA CYS A 67 5.05 4.76 -4.63
C CYS A 67 5.85 4.59 -5.93
N GLU A 68 5.54 5.37 -6.97
CA GLU A 68 6.19 5.22 -8.27
C GLU A 68 7.55 5.93 -8.34
N LYS A 69 8.54 5.28 -8.97
CA LYS A 69 9.90 5.80 -9.10
C LYS A 69 9.96 7.16 -9.82
N ASN A 70 9.03 7.40 -10.74
CA ASN A 70 8.97 8.62 -11.54
C ASN A 70 7.95 9.63 -11.01
N SER A 71 7.55 9.54 -9.73
CA SER A 71 6.60 10.45 -9.11
C SER A 71 6.96 11.92 -9.35
N VAL A 72 6.03 12.66 -9.93
CA VAL A 72 6.14 14.11 -10.12
C VAL A 72 6.19 14.87 -8.80
N LEU A 73 5.59 14.32 -7.73
CA LEU A 73 5.64 14.90 -6.38
C LEU A 73 7.06 14.86 -5.83
N ILE A 74 7.71 13.70 -5.91
CA ILE A 74 9.09 13.51 -5.43
C ILE A 74 10.08 14.29 -6.32
N LYS A 75 9.82 14.42 -7.62
CA LYS A 75 10.64 15.28 -8.49
C LYS A 75 10.58 16.75 -8.10
N ILE A 76 9.40 17.26 -7.72
CA ILE A 76 9.21 18.65 -7.29
C ILE A 76 9.76 18.91 -5.88
N CYS A 77 9.62 17.94 -4.98
CA CYS A 77 10.04 17.98 -3.59
C CYS A 77 10.78 16.68 -3.23
N PRO A 78 12.10 16.58 -3.48
CA PRO A 78 12.87 15.35 -3.25
C PRO A 78 12.87 14.90 -1.78
N ASP A 79 12.85 15.85 -0.86
CA ASP A 79 12.84 15.61 0.59
C ASP A 79 11.41 15.62 1.15
N PHE A 80 10.41 15.27 0.34
CA PHE A 80 9.01 15.29 0.75
C PHE A 80 8.79 14.43 2.01
N LEU A 81 8.18 15.04 3.03
CA LEU A 81 7.86 14.40 4.28
C LEU A 81 6.37 14.08 4.37
N MET A 82 6.05 12.92 4.93
CA MET A 82 4.69 12.49 5.23
C MET A 82 4.48 12.44 6.75
N PRO A 83 3.26 12.76 7.25
CA PRO A 83 2.89 12.52 8.63
C PRO A 83 3.03 11.05 9.01
N LYS A 84 3.56 10.76 10.20
CA LYS A 84 3.70 9.38 10.70
C LYS A 84 2.36 8.66 10.76
N LEU A 85 2.39 7.34 10.60
CA LEU A 85 1.21 6.50 10.76
C LEU A 85 0.85 6.41 12.25
N ILE A 86 -0.02 7.32 12.70
CA ILE A 86 -0.48 7.39 14.08
C ILE A 86 -1.99 7.21 14.08
N GLY A 87 -2.48 6.13 14.66
CA GLY A 87 -3.90 5.81 14.77
C GLY A 87 -4.23 5.09 16.07
N VAL A 88 -5.32 4.35 16.07
CA VAL A 88 -5.71 3.47 17.18
C VAL A 88 -4.98 2.15 17.04
N GLU A 89 -4.05 1.89 17.95
CA GLU A 89 -3.41 0.58 18.05
C GLU A 89 -4.38 -0.44 18.65
N SER A 90 -4.46 -1.62 18.05
CA SER A 90 -5.28 -2.72 18.56
C SER A 90 -4.56 -4.04 18.36
N GLU A 91 -4.69 -4.94 19.33
CA GLU A 91 -4.20 -6.31 19.26
C GLU A 91 -5.40 -7.25 19.14
N LEU A 92 -5.50 -7.91 17.99
CA LEU A 92 -6.46 -8.96 17.69
C LEU A 92 -5.91 -10.32 18.16
N SER A 93 -6.71 -11.38 18.02
CA SER A 93 -6.30 -12.74 18.38
C SER A 93 -4.97 -13.16 17.76
N GLU A 94 -4.23 -14.04 18.44
CA GLU A 94 -2.95 -14.60 17.96
C GLU A 94 -1.84 -13.55 17.76
N GLY A 95 -1.84 -12.48 18.57
CA GLY A 95 -0.79 -11.45 18.57
C GLY A 95 -0.78 -10.59 17.32
N HIS A 96 -1.92 -10.48 16.63
CA HIS A 96 -2.06 -9.68 15.42
C HIS A 96 -2.30 -8.21 15.78
N LYS A 97 -1.30 -7.37 15.55
CA LYS A 97 -1.34 -5.93 15.81
C LYS A 97 -1.75 -5.17 14.57
N VAL A 98 -2.62 -4.18 14.74
CA VAL A 98 -3.12 -3.31 13.67
C VAL A 98 -3.13 -1.85 14.13
N ILE A 99 -2.92 -0.94 13.18
CA ILE A 99 -3.08 0.50 13.41
C ILE A 99 -4.28 0.97 12.60
N LEU A 100 -5.38 1.26 13.28
CA LEU A 100 -6.67 1.60 12.68
C LEU A 100 -6.90 3.11 12.65
N PRO A 101 -7.73 3.63 11.73
CA PRO A 101 -8.20 5.00 11.77
C PRO A 101 -9.03 5.28 13.04
N PRO A 102 -9.22 6.55 13.45
CA PRO A 102 -8.80 7.77 12.74
C PRO A 102 -7.28 8.00 12.82
N TYR A 103 -6.65 8.36 11.69
CA TYR A 103 -5.23 8.71 11.67
C TYR A 103 -5.00 10.19 11.93
N LYS A 104 -4.03 10.48 12.81
CA LYS A 104 -3.69 11.83 13.24
C LYS A 104 -2.59 12.44 12.39
N ILE A 105 -2.60 13.75 12.24
CA ILE A 105 -1.51 14.51 11.62
C ILE A 105 -0.64 15.08 12.74
N SER A 106 0.55 14.52 12.94
CA SER A 106 1.51 15.05 13.90
C SER A 106 2.05 16.41 13.46
N SER A 107 2.78 17.08 14.36
CA SER A 107 3.53 18.28 14.01
C SER A 107 4.57 18.00 12.92
N MET A 108 4.87 18.99 12.07
CA MET A 108 5.73 18.81 10.89
C MET A 108 7.16 18.36 11.24
N GLN A 109 7.65 18.73 12.42
CA GLN A 109 8.95 18.26 12.96
C GLN A 109 9.01 16.74 13.17
N ASP A 110 7.85 16.07 13.31
CA ASP A 110 7.76 14.63 13.51
C ASP A 110 7.52 13.86 12.21
N TRP A 111 7.34 14.55 11.08
CA TRP A 111 7.12 13.93 9.78
C TRP A 111 8.39 13.21 9.31
N MET A 112 8.22 12.28 8.37
CA MET A 112 9.31 11.41 7.90
C MET A 112 9.37 11.32 6.38
N PRO A 113 10.54 11.03 5.80
CA PRO A 113 10.69 10.84 4.36
C PRO A 113 9.73 9.77 3.83
N VAL A 114 9.19 9.96 2.62
CA VAL A 114 8.23 9.01 2.01
C VAL A 114 8.72 7.57 2.01
N LYS A 115 10.02 7.34 1.78
CA LYS A 115 10.60 6.00 1.79
C LYS A 115 10.41 5.30 3.14
N GLU A 116 10.73 5.97 4.23
CA GLU A 116 10.53 5.46 5.60
C GLU A 116 9.05 5.36 5.93
N TRP A 117 8.25 6.33 5.47
CA TRP A 117 6.81 6.30 5.66
C TRP A 117 6.18 5.04 5.07
N LEU A 118 6.58 4.67 3.84
CA LEU A 118 6.12 3.48 3.13
C LEU A 118 6.51 2.16 3.81
N GLU A 119 7.56 2.16 4.64
CA GLU A 119 8.06 1.01 5.40
C GLU A 119 7.29 0.81 6.73
N GLN A 120 6.54 1.81 7.19
CA GLN A 120 5.71 1.67 8.39
C GLN A 120 4.67 0.54 8.23
N SER A 121 4.50 -0.23 9.30
CA SER A 121 3.56 -1.35 9.35
C SER A 121 2.17 -0.86 9.75
N ILE A 122 1.16 -1.10 8.91
CA ILE A 122 -0.25 -0.89 9.25
C ILE A 122 -0.85 -2.12 9.95
N SER A 123 -0.22 -3.29 9.77
CA SER A 123 -0.65 -4.54 10.37
C SER A 123 0.51 -5.52 10.46
N SER A 124 0.74 -6.13 11.63
CA SER A 124 1.79 -7.13 11.81
C SER A 124 1.40 -8.20 12.82
N PHE A 125 1.92 -9.41 12.64
CA PHE A 125 1.85 -10.45 13.65
C PHE A 125 3.09 -10.39 14.54
N ASN A 126 2.91 -10.45 15.86
CA ASN A 126 3.99 -10.59 16.83
C ASN A 126 4.51 -12.04 16.88
N ARG A 127 4.87 -12.57 15.71
CA ARG A 127 5.46 -13.90 15.59
C ARG A 127 6.94 -13.84 15.90
N THR A 128 7.45 -14.94 16.41
CA THR A 128 8.87 -15.21 16.65
C THR A 128 9.24 -16.50 15.93
N PRO A 129 10.53 -16.86 15.81
CA PRO A 129 10.95 -18.15 15.31
C PRO A 129 10.27 -19.35 16.01
N GLU A 130 9.88 -19.19 17.28
CA GLU A 130 9.24 -20.24 18.07
C GLU A 130 7.73 -20.35 17.79
N THR A 131 7.09 -19.26 17.32
CA THR A 131 5.63 -19.19 17.12
C THR A 131 5.20 -19.23 15.65
N ILE A 132 6.15 -19.32 14.70
CA ILE A 132 5.82 -19.54 13.29
C ILE A 132 5.08 -20.86 13.07
N GLY A 133 4.01 -20.77 12.26
CA GLY A 133 3.14 -21.90 11.93
C GLY A 133 3.93 -23.14 11.52
N LYS A 134 3.52 -24.31 12.05
CA LYS A 134 4.17 -25.60 11.78
C LYS A 134 3.81 -26.17 10.41
N MET A 135 2.77 -25.63 9.79
CA MET A 135 2.28 -26.05 8.49
C MET A 135 1.73 -24.88 7.69
N PHE A 136 1.74 -25.02 6.36
CA PHE A 136 1.07 -24.14 5.43
C PHE A 136 0.14 -24.93 4.50
N PRO A 137 -1.05 -24.42 4.17
CA PRO A 137 -1.82 -24.93 3.04
C PRO A 137 -1.03 -24.79 1.73
N ASP A 138 -1.27 -25.68 0.76
CA ASP A 138 -0.56 -25.74 -0.53
C ASP A 138 -0.49 -24.36 -1.22
N PHE A 139 -1.62 -23.66 -1.30
CA PHE A 139 -1.68 -22.33 -1.93
C PHE A 139 -0.80 -21.28 -1.20
N THR A 140 -0.76 -21.30 0.14
CA THR A 140 0.03 -20.34 0.92
C THR A 140 1.52 -20.61 0.71
N TYR A 141 1.89 -21.88 0.73
CA TYR A 141 3.27 -22.32 0.52
C TYR A 141 3.79 -21.91 -0.86
N GLU A 142 3.01 -22.16 -1.92
CA GLU A 142 3.38 -21.78 -3.28
C GLU A 142 3.43 -20.26 -3.47
N TYR A 143 2.55 -19.50 -2.82
CA TYR A 143 2.64 -18.03 -2.81
C TYR A 143 3.93 -17.53 -2.16
N ILE A 144 4.30 -18.09 -0.99
CA ILE A 144 5.56 -17.79 -0.31
C ILE A 144 6.74 -18.09 -1.24
N LYS A 145 6.76 -19.26 -1.87
CA LYS A 145 7.83 -19.66 -2.81
C LYS A 145 7.97 -18.68 -3.97
N ASN A 146 6.87 -18.24 -4.55
CA ASN A 146 6.88 -17.31 -5.68
C ASN A 146 7.48 -15.94 -5.31
N LYS A 147 7.43 -15.54 -4.04
CA LYS A 147 8.02 -14.29 -3.53
C LYS A 147 9.50 -14.41 -3.15
N LEU A 148 10.01 -15.62 -2.92
CA LEU A 148 11.40 -15.86 -2.59
C LEU A 148 12.29 -15.88 -3.85
N ASP A 149 13.58 -15.57 -3.67
CA ASP A 149 14.59 -15.80 -4.70
C ASP A 149 14.91 -17.31 -4.88
N ARG A 150 15.61 -17.67 -5.95
CA ARG A 150 15.91 -19.08 -6.27
C ARG A 150 16.61 -19.83 -5.14
N LYS A 151 17.53 -19.18 -4.42
CA LYS A 151 18.29 -19.79 -3.32
C LYS A 151 17.37 -20.07 -2.14
N ASN A 152 16.56 -19.09 -1.75
CA ASN A 152 15.65 -19.20 -0.63
C ASN A 152 14.46 -20.13 -0.92
N ARG A 153 14.01 -20.26 -2.17
CA ARG A 153 13.04 -21.30 -2.58
C ARG A 153 13.56 -22.70 -2.29
N ALA A 154 14.76 -23.02 -2.77
CA ALA A 154 15.37 -24.33 -2.58
C ALA A 154 15.59 -24.64 -1.09
N LYS A 155 15.98 -23.63 -0.29
CA LYS A 155 16.05 -23.75 1.17
C LYS A 155 14.70 -24.06 1.79
N LEU A 156 13.65 -23.32 1.43
CA LEU A 156 12.31 -23.55 1.95
C LEU A 156 11.80 -24.96 1.61
N ASP A 157 12.01 -25.44 0.37
CA ASP A 157 11.66 -26.81 -0.04
C ASP A 157 12.46 -27.87 0.76
N SER A 158 13.68 -27.55 1.19
CA SER A 158 14.47 -28.45 2.03
C SER A 158 13.90 -28.59 3.44
N PHE A 159 13.26 -27.55 3.99
CA PHE A 159 12.73 -27.51 5.36
C PHE A 159 11.31 -28.08 5.52
N TYR A 160 10.55 -28.19 4.42
CA TYR A 160 9.17 -28.65 4.43
C TYR A 160 8.99 -29.97 3.68
N GLN A 161 7.97 -30.73 4.07
CA GLN A 161 7.50 -31.91 3.36
C GLN A 161 6.02 -31.78 3.01
N LYS A 162 5.63 -32.37 1.88
CA LYS A 162 4.24 -32.35 1.39
C LYS A 162 3.48 -33.53 1.97
N GLU A 163 2.30 -33.27 2.52
CA GLU A 163 1.40 -34.27 3.09
C GLU A 163 -0.02 -34.08 2.54
N GLU A 164 -0.74 -35.19 2.37
CA GLU A 164 -2.18 -35.18 2.10
C GLU A 164 -2.92 -35.51 3.41
N VAL A 165 -3.79 -34.60 3.85
CA VAL A 165 -4.54 -34.74 5.10
C VAL A 165 -6.04 -34.61 4.84
N GLN A 166 -6.85 -35.18 5.73
CA GLN A 166 -8.30 -35.02 5.68
C GLN A 166 -8.73 -33.89 6.61
N PHE A 167 -9.40 -32.87 6.06
CA PHE A 167 -9.93 -31.73 6.81
C PHE A 167 -11.39 -31.53 6.44
N LYS A 168 -12.29 -31.58 7.45
CA LYS A 168 -13.74 -31.44 7.26
C LYS A 168 -14.34 -32.36 6.18
N GLY A 169 -13.79 -33.57 6.04
CA GLY A 169 -14.25 -34.57 5.07
C GLY A 169 -13.57 -34.47 3.70
N GLU A 170 -12.84 -33.39 3.41
CA GLU A 170 -12.11 -33.18 2.16
C GLU A 170 -10.63 -33.54 2.32
N LYS A 171 -10.03 -34.04 1.24
CA LYS A 171 -8.59 -34.25 1.16
C LYS A 171 -7.93 -32.96 0.71
N ILE A 172 -7.01 -32.45 1.53
CA ILE A 172 -6.25 -31.25 1.24
C ILE A 172 -4.76 -31.53 1.29
N ILE A 173 -4.00 -30.75 0.52
CA ILE A 173 -2.54 -30.79 0.53
C ILE A 173 -2.03 -29.71 1.48
N ILE A 174 -1.10 -30.10 2.35
CA ILE A 174 -0.38 -29.19 3.24
C ILE A 174 1.13 -29.42 3.13
N TYR A 175 1.90 -28.41 3.53
CA TYR A 175 3.33 -28.51 3.73
C TYR A 175 3.64 -28.36 5.22
N THR A 176 4.25 -29.38 5.82
CA THR A 176 4.63 -29.43 7.23
C THR A 176 6.13 -29.25 7.37
N LYS A 177 6.59 -28.61 8.45
CA LYS A 177 8.02 -28.54 8.77
C LYS A 177 8.54 -29.95 9.07
N LYS A 178 9.69 -30.32 8.49
CA LYS A 178 10.36 -31.60 8.79
C LYS A 178 10.88 -31.66 10.22
N ASP A 179 11.54 -30.59 10.67
CA ASP A 179 12.15 -30.48 11.99
C ASP A 179 11.55 -29.28 12.76
N PRO A 180 10.31 -29.37 13.26
CA PRO A 180 9.59 -28.22 13.83
C PRO A 180 10.24 -27.64 15.10
N ASP A 181 11.02 -28.44 15.82
CA ASP A 181 11.67 -28.05 17.08
C ASP A 181 13.11 -27.56 16.88
N ASN A 182 13.62 -27.51 15.64
CA ASN A 182 14.96 -27.01 15.34
C ASN A 182 14.97 -25.46 15.30
N SER A 183 15.56 -24.84 16.32
CA SER A 183 15.60 -23.38 16.47
C SER A 183 16.32 -22.67 15.33
N LEU A 184 17.43 -23.22 14.82
CA LEU A 184 18.20 -22.61 13.73
C LEU A 184 17.40 -22.60 12.43
N ILE A 185 16.73 -23.71 12.10
CA ILE A 185 15.85 -23.79 10.93
C ILE A 185 14.67 -22.82 11.08
N ASN A 186 14.10 -22.74 12.27
CA ASN A 186 13.00 -21.83 12.55
C ASN A 186 13.39 -20.35 12.40
N ILE A 187 14.60 -19.97 12.82
CA ILE A 187 15.14 -18.62 12.60
C ILE A 187 15.27 -18.35 11.09
N GLU A 188 15.87 -19.27 10.32
CA GLU A 188 16.00 -19.10 8.87
C GLU A 188 14.64 -18.97 8.17
N ILE A 189 13.67 -19.80 8.55
CA ILE A 189 12.30 -19.71 8.01
C ILE A 189 11.68 -18.36 8.37
N PHE A 190 11.80 -17.93 9.62
CA PHE A 190 11.25 -16.67 10.09
C PHE A 190 11.82 -15.49 9.29
N GLU A 191 13.14 -15.41 9.11
CA GLU A 191 13.80 -14.37 8.33
C GLU A 191 13.36 -14.38 6.85
N MET A 192 13.21 -15.57 6.24
CA MET A 192 12.69 -15.70 4.88
C MET A 192 11.27 -15.15 4.75
N LEU A 193 10.40 -15.46 5.72
CA LEU A 193 9.01 -15.01 5.76
C LEU A 193 8.92 -13.51 6.02
N ASP A 194 9.72 -12.99 6.94
CA ASP A 194 9.74 -11.57 7.29
C ASP A 194 10.21 -10.70 6.12
N LYS A 195 11.28 -11.14 5.43
CA LYS A 195 11.82 -10.46 4.25
C LYS A 195 10.82 -10.29 3.11
N ILE A 196 9.85 -11.20 2.97
CA ILE A 196 8.80 -11.11 1.94
C ILE A 196 7.51 -10.43 2.44
N GLY A 197 7.48 -9.94 3.67
CA GLY A 197 6.31 -9.30 4.27
C GLY A 197 5.20 -10.28 4.65
N TYR A 198 5.53 -11.53 4.99
CA TYR A 198 4.53 -12.51 5.45
C TYR A 198 3.99 -12.17 6.85
N ASN A 199 4.83 -11.59 7.71
CA ASN A 199 4.47 -11.24 9.08
C ASN A 199 4.03 -9.79 9.24
N SER A 200 4.27 -8.93 8.24
CA SER A 200 3.95 -7.51 8.29
C SER A 200 3.44 -6.99 6.95
N LEU A 201 2.38 -6.22 7.03
CA LEU A 201 1.84 -5.43 5.93
C LEU A 201 2.29 -3.99 6.14
N ASN A 202 3.25 -3.55 5.33
CA ASN A 202 3.67 -2.16 5.29
C ASN A 202 2.75 -1.32 4.37
N LEU A 203 2.86 -0.01 4.49
CA LEU A 203 2.05 0.93 3.71
C LEU A 203 2.26 0.78 2.19
N TYR A 204 3.49 0.52 1.73
CA TYR A 204 3.75 0.25 0.31
C TYR A 204 2.94 -0.93 -0.21
N ASN A 205 3.00 -2.08 0.47
CA ASN A 205 2.30 -3.29 0.06
C ASN A 205 0.78 -3.13 0.19
N PHE A 206 0.30 -2.41 1.21
CA PHE A 206 -1.11 -2.06 1.34
C PHE A 206 -1.60 -1.23 0.14
N ILE A 207 -0.93 -0.12 -0.18
CA ILE A 207 -1.29 0.77 -1.29
C ILE A 207 -1.22 0.02 -2.64
N LYS A 208 -0.15 -0.75 -2.83
CA LYS A 208 0.03 -1.57 -4.03
C LYS A 208 -1.10 -2.60 -4.17
N HIS A 209 -1.46 -3.30 -3.10
CA HIS A 209 -2.53 -4.29 -3.13
C HIS A 209 -3.89 -3.67 -3.46
N MET A 210 -4.21 -2.54 -2.82
CA MET A 210 -5.46 -1.80 -3.05
C MET A 210 -5.57 -1.27 -4.49
N SER A 211 -4.45 -0.99 -5.15
CA SER A 211 -4.42 -0.47 -6.53
C SER A 211 -4.28 -1.54 -7.61
N ASP A 212 -3.52 -2.62 -7.38
CA ASP A 212 -3.28 -3.69 -8.38
C ASP A 212 -4.50 -4.60 -8.62
N LYS A 213 -5.38 -4.80 -7.62
CA LYS A 213 -6.52 -5.74 -7.70
C LYS A 213 -7.69 -5.29 -8.61
N ARG A 214 -7.41 -4.50 -9.65
CA ARG A 214 -8.39 -3.99 -10.63
C ARG A 214 -8.98 -5.04 -11.59
N GLY A 215 -8.60 -6.32 -11.53
CA GLY A 215 -9.11 -7.28 -12.52
C GLY A 215 -8.96 -8.79 -12.25
N ALA A 216 -8.48 -9.24 -11.10
CA ALA A 216 -8.29 -10.68 -10.85
C ALA A 216 -8.93 -11.12 -9.53
N HIS A 217 -10.10 -11.74 -9.70
CA HIS A 217 -10.82 -12.62 -8.80
C HIS A 217 -11.17 -12.10 -7.39
N ILE A 218 -12.45 -12.34 -7.11
CA ILE A 218 -13.06 -12.55 -5.80
C ILE A 218 -12.29 -13.69 -5.11
N ASP A 219 -11.04 -13.46 -4.74
CA ASP A 219 -10.31 -14.25 -3.74
C ASP A 219 -10.40 -13.51 -2.42
N VAL A 220 -11.65 -13.24 -2.04
CA VAL A 220 -12.03 -12.68 -0.74
C VAL A 220 -11.41 -13.56 0.34
N ALA A 221 -11.37 -14.89 0.17
CA ALA A 221 -10.83 -15.84 1.14
C ALA A 221 -9.34 -15.64 1.52
N HIS A 222 -8.51 -15.04 0.66
CA HIS A 222 -7.05 -15.09 0.82
C HIS A 222 -6.42 -13.77 1.29
N SER A 223 -7.18 -12.68 1.28
CA SER A 223 -6.70 -11.35 1.71
C SER A 223 -7.77 -10.54 2.44
N ILE A 224 -8.74 -11.23 3.08
CA ILE A 224 -9.79 -10.64 3.93
C ILE A 224 -9.23 -9.52 4.81
N LEU A 225 -8.02 -9.73 5.31
CA LEU A 225 -7.35 -8.79 6.20
C LEU A 225 -7.11 -7.41 5.58
N ILE A 226 -6.74 -7.32 4.31
CA ILE A 226 -6.46 -6.00 3.68
C ILE A 226 -7.75 -5.20 3.50
N GLU A 227 -8.82 -5.85 3.07
CA GLU A 227 -10.15 -5.21 2.97
C GLU A 227 -10.67 -4.83 4.36
N THR A 228 -10.48 -5.70 5.35
CA THR A 228 -10.85 -5.43 6.76
C THR A 228 -10.07 -4.27 7.34
N LEU A 229 -8.78 -4.15 7.02
CA LEU A 229 -7.94 -3.03 7.46
C LEU A 229 -8.40 -1.73 6.82
N ASN A 230 -8.91 -1.76 5.59
CA ASN A 230 -9.43 -0.59 4.90
C ASN A 230 -10.88 -0.23 5.30
N ASN A 231 -11.38 -0.74 6.42
CA ASN A 231 -12.72 -0.39 6.88
C ASN A 231 -12.84 1.08 7.28
N ARG A 232 -14.08 1.57 7.20
CA ARG A 232 -14.45 2.92 7.61
C ARG A 232 -14.42 3.05 9.13
N ASP A 233 -13.95 4.19 9.60
CA ASP A 233 -14.09 4.59 11.00
C ASP A 233 -15.47 5.21 11.29
N GLY A 234 -15.66 5.73 12.50
CA GLY A 234 -16.89 6.40 12.90
C GLY A 234 -17.20 7.69 12.13
N LEU A 235 -16.25 8.25 11.38
CA LEU A 235 -16.43 9.39 10.49
C LEU A 235 -16.71 8.96 9.05
N GLY A 236 -16.77 7.65 8.78
CA GLY A 236 -16.98 7.11 7.44
C GLY A 236 -15.73 7.14 6.56
N LEU A 237 -14.55 7.43 7.12
CA LEU A 237 -13.30 7.56 6.39
C LEU A 237 -12.48 6.26 6.47
N THR A 238 -11.85 5.87 5.37
CA THR A 238 -10.98 4.70 5.30
C THR A 238 -9.50 5.11 5.40
N PRO A 239 -8.58 4.17 5.68
CA PRO A 239 -7.15 4.42 5.55
C PRO A 239 -6.75 5.08 4.23
N VAL A 240 -7.34 4.64 3.11
CA VAL A 240 -7.10 5.24 1.80
C VAL A 240 -7.48 6.72 1.78
N THR A 241 -8.65 7.06 2.32
CA THR A 241 -9.09 8.45 2.44
C THR A 241 -8.13 9.28 3.30
N TYR A 242 -7.72 8.76 4.45
CA TYR A 242 -6.76 9.43 5.33
C TYR A 242 -5.42 9.67 4.64
N PHE A 243 -4.84 8.67 4.01
CA PHE A 243 -3.55 8.80 3.31
C PHE A 243 -3.63 9.81 2.16
N ALA A 244 -4.75 9.84 1.43
CA ALA A 244 -4.96 10.82 0.36
C ALA A 244 -4.97 12.26 0.90
N ILE A 245 -5.72 12.48 1.98
CA ILE A 245 -5.83 13.81 2.60
C ILE A 245 -4.51 14.22 3.24
N GLN A 246 -3.83 13.32 3.94
CA GLN A 246 -2.52 13.59 4.53
C GLN A 246 -1.47 13.93 3.47
N MET A 247 -1.47 13.23 2.33
CA MET A 247 -0.60 13.54 1.19
C MET A 247 -0.85 14.94 0.65
N ILE A 248 -2.12 15.31 0.43
CA ILE A 248 -2.46 16.64 -0.07
C ILE A 248 -2.08 17.71 0.96
N TYR A 249 -2.41 17.50 2.24
CA TYR A 249 -2.05 18.42 3.31
C TYR A 249 -0.54 18.64 3.40
N ALA A 250 0.24 17.56 3.37
CA ALA A 250 1.70 17.61 3.38
C ALA A 250 2.25 18.37 2.16
N ALA A 251 1.65 18.19 0.98
CA ALA A 251 2.00 18.92 -0.24
C ALA A 251 1.73 20.42 -0.13
N LYS A 252 0.57 20.81 0.41
CA LYS A 252 0.26 22.24 0.68
C LYS A 252 1.27 22.90 1.61
N LYS A 253 1.80 22.16 2.59
CA LYS A 253 2.77 22.69 3.57
C LYS A 253 4.20 22.78 3.05
N GLN A 254 4.58 21.94 2.09
CA GLN A 254 5.97 21.80 1.65
C GLN A 254 6.24 22.39 0.25
N ILE A 255 5.19 22.59 -0.56
CA ILE A 255 5.32 23.06 -1.95
C ILE A 255 4.56 24.37 -2.08
N LEU A 256 5.30 25.45 -2.32
CA LEU A 256 4.76 26.82 -2.36
C LEU A 256 3.61 26.97 -3.37
N GLU A 257 3.74 26.37 -4.55
CA GLU A 257 2.77 26.43 -5.64
C GLU A 257 1.45 25.67 -5.36
N LEU A 258 1.42 24.91 -4.26
CA LEU A 258 0.26 24.15 -3.79
C LEU A 258 -0.34 24.73 -2.49
N SER A 259 0.25 25.79 -1.92
CA SER A 259 -0.16 26.32 -0.61
C SER A 259 -1.64 26.76 -0.54
N ASP A 260 -2.16 27.28 -1.65
CA ASP A 260 -3.55 27.73 -1.84
C ASP A 260 -4.50 26.63 -2.35
N TYR A 261 -3.99 25.44 -2.70
CA TYR A 261 -4.80 24.40 -3.30
C TYR A 261 -5.84 23.86 -2.31
N TRP A 262 -7.14 23.89 -2.67
CA TRP A 262 -8.24 23.42 -1.81
C TRP A 262 -8.26 24.11 -0.44
N GLU A 263 -8.64 25.38 -0.40
CA GLU A 263 -8.71 26.19 0.82
C GLU A 263 -9.65 25.57 1.86
N ASP A 264 -10.83 25.11 1.43
CA ASP A 264 -11.83 24.42 2.26
C ASP A 264 -11.51 22.93 2.49
N MET A 265 -10.23 22.59 2.62
CA MET A 265 -9.84 21.22 2.92
C MET A 265 -10.42 20.83 4.28
N PRO A 266 -11.08 19.66 4.42
CA PRO A 266 -11.56 19.21 5.72
C PRO A 266 -10.41 19.27 6.73
N GLU A 267 -10.65 19.92 7.86
CA GLU A 267 -9.76 19.80 9.01
C GLU A 267 -9.83 18.34 9.48
N LEU A 268 -9.01 17.48 8.88
CA LEU A 268 -8.78 16.17 9.43
C LEU A 268 -7.95 16.35 10.69
N MET A 269 -8.69 16.42 11.81
CA MET A 269 -8.29 16.14 13.18
C MET A 269 -6.80 16.38 13.48
N VAL A 270 -6.52 17.62 13.91
CA VAL A 270 -5.43 17.91 14.86
C VAL A 270 -5.60 17.02 16.09
#